data_AF-A0A0D6M0T3-F1
#
_entry.id   AF-A0A0D6M0T3-F1
#
_cell.length_a   1.000
_cell.length_b   1.000
_cell.length_c   1.000
_cell.angle_alpha   90.00
_cell.angle_beta   90.00
_cell.angle_gamma   90.00
#
_symmetry.space_group_name_H-M   'P 1'
#
loop_
_entity.id
_entity.type
_entity.pdbx_description
1 polymer ?
#
loop_
_entity_poly.entity_id
_entity_poly.type
_entity_poly.pdbx_seq_one_letter_code
_entity_poly.pdbx_strand_id
1 'polypeptide(L)'
;MWLPVVLPLIISTAVAIEIGDDLSFQLDLIKHQPCTRGNNAKWTKKLEFESGTDKRGPKLEPIPDRANCYTIGGKVDVLEDFHGEFSIYLELRNTASKKQVPESCVKQGPDGCGGFGSCLYCNACKTFGDNIGVQAQLLLDGNPIKCSDGLSKGTYNNLKLAFCLPKMEDILRSQGLTKETFLQLVRSDVSCFY
;
A
#
# COMPACT_ATOMS: atom_id res chain seq x y z
N MET A 1 -23.04 -27.26 70.26
CA MET A 1 -21.86 -27.50 69.42
C MET A 1 -22.19 -26.97 68.03
N TRP A 2 -21.59 -25.84 67.64
CA TRP A 2 -21.91 -25.09 66.42
C TRP A 2 -21.31 -25.77 65.17
N LEU A 3 -22.09 -25.86 64.08
CA LEU A 3 -21.61 -26.23 62.74
C LEU A 3 -21.03 -24.98 62.05
N PRO A 4 -19.84 -25.05 61.41
CA PRO A 4 -19.36 -23.98 60.57
C PRO A 4 -19.96 -24.11 59.16
N VAL A 5 -20.59 -23.04 58.69
CA VAL A 5 -21.03 -22.88 57.30
C VAL A 5 -19.82 -22.49 56.46
N VAL A 6 -19.41 -23.37 55.55
CA VAL A 6 -18.36 -23.08 54.55
C VAL A 6 -19.01 -22.37 53.37
N LEU A 7 -18.74 -21.08 53.21
CA LEU A 7 -19.17 -20.28 52.06
C LEU A 7 -18.20 -20.52 50.90
N PRO A 8 -18.65 -20.94 49.69
CA PRO A 8 -17.75 -21.03 48.54
C PRO A 8 -17.53 -19.61 48.00
N LEU A 9 -16.30 -19.11 48.15
CA LEU A 9 -15.87 -17.88 47.51
C LEU A 9 -15.70 -18.18 46.01
N ILE A 10 -16.69 -17.77 45.21
CA ILE A 10 -16.64 -17.82 43.75
C ILE A 10 -15.60 -16.78 43.32
N ILE A 11 -14.38 -17.25 43.02
CA ILE A 11 -13.34 -16.43 42.39
C ILE A 11 -13.81 -16.22 40.95
N SER A 12 -14.41 -15.06 40.70
CA SER A 12 -14.72 -14.60 39.36
C SER A 12 -13.40 -14.28 38.66
N THR A 13 -12.85 -15.24 37.92
CA THR A 13 -11.74 -14.97 37.01
C THR A 13 -12.29 -14.05 35.92
N ALA A 14 -11.98 -12.77 36.03
CA ALA A 14 -12.14 -11.84 34.92
C ALA A 14 -11.29 -12.38 33.77
N VAL A 15 -11.96 -12.99 32.79
CA VAL A 15 -11.32 -13.35 31.53
C VAL A 15 -10.98 -12.02 30.87
N ALA A 16 -9.70 -11.67 30.90
CA ALA A 16 -9.19 -10.60 30.06
C ALA A 16 -9.46 -11.03 28.61
N ILE A 17 -10.43 -10.38 27.98
CA ILE A 17 -10.68 -10.53 26.55
C ILE A 17 -9.45 -9.94 25.87
N GLU A 18 -8.57 -10.79 25.34
CA GLU A 18 -7.55 -10.34 24.40
C GLU A 18 -8.27 -9.77 23.18
N ILE A 19 -8.26 -8.45 23.05
CA ILE A 19 -8.76 -7.76 21.85
C ILE A 19 -7.68 -7.89 20.78
N GLY A 20 -7.51 -9.10 20.26
CA GLY A 20 -6.72 -9.39 19.08
C GLY A 20 -7.54 -9.14 17.81
N ASP A 21 -8.04 -7.91 17.62
CA ASP A 21 -8.55 -7.52 16.31
C ASP A 21 -7.36 -7.10 15.44
N ASP A 22 -6.98 -7.99 14.53
CA ASP A 22 -5.93 -7.75 13.55
C ASP A 22 -6.51 -6.81 12.47
N LEU A 23 -6.37 -5.50 12.71
CA LEU A 23 -6.81 -4.47 11.78
C LEU A 23 -6.07 -4.64 10.45
N SER A 24 -6.78 -5.10 9.42
CA SER A 24 -6.27 -5.27 8.07
C SER A 24 -6.76 -4.16 7.15
N PHE A 25 -5.94 -3.76 6.19
CA PHE A 25 -6.39 -2.89 5.10
C PHE A 25 -6.80 -3.74 3.91
N GLN A 26 -8.02 -3.52 3.44
CA GLN A 26 -8.42 -4.00 2.14
C GLN A 26 -8.27 -2.85 1.15
N LEU A 27 -7.30 -2.97 0.23
CA LEU A 27 -7.17 -2.04 -0.88
C LEU A 27 -8.08 -2.46 -2.02
N ASP A 28 -9.06 -1.61 -2.35
CA ASP A 28 -9.92 -1.79 -3.51
C ASP A 28 -9.48 -0.86 -4.65
N LEU A 29 -9.26 -1.44 -5.83
CA LEU A 29 -8.95 -0.65 -7.03
C LEU A 29 -10.22 -0.02 -7.59
N ILE A 30 -10.44 1.27 -7.29
CA ILE A 30 -11.52 2.04 -7.92
C ILE A 30 -11.15 2.34 -9.38
N LYS A 31 -9.94 2.85 -9.61
CA LYS A 31 -9.46 3.29 -10.92
C LYS A 31 -7.93 3.34 -10.98
N HIS A 32 -7.37 2.86 -12.08
CA HIS A 32 -5.96 3.01 -12.44
C HIS A 32 -5.87 3.77 -13.77
N GLN A 33 -5.04 4.81 -13.84
CA GLN A 33 -4.81 5.57 -15.06
C GLN A 33 -3.34 6.01 -15.17
N PRO A 34 -2.81 6.12 -16.41
CA PRO A 34 -1.54 6.76 -16.67
C PRO A 34 -1.49 8.20 -16.14
N CYS A 35 -0.32 8.62 -15.68
CA CYS A 35 -0.07 10.01 -15.34
C CYS A 35 -0.23 10.90 -16.59
N THR A 36 -0.92 12.02 -16.44
CA THR A 36 -1.01 13.05 -17.48
C THR A 36 0.29 13.84 -17.51
N ARG A 37 1.02 13.78 -18.63
CA ARG A 37 2.20 14.64 -18.84
C ARG A 37 1.72 16.01 -19.31
N GLY A 38 1.96 17.06 -18.52
CA GLY A 38 1.78 18.44 -18.97
C GLY A 38 2.87 18.86 -19.97
N ASN A 39 2.58 19.84 -20.82
CA ASN A 39 3.51 20.31 -21.87
C ASN A 39 4.88 20.77 -21.31
N ASN A 40 4.94 21.23 -20.07
CA ASN A 40 6.16 21.72 -19.40
C ASN A 40 6.74 20.72 -18.39
N ALA A 41 6.38 19.44 -18.46
CA ALA A 41 6.87 18.44 -17.53
C ALA A 41 8.38 18.20 -17.69
N LYS A 42 9.12 18.28 -16.56
CA LYS A 42 10.57 18.02 -16.46
C LYS A 42 10.94 16.53 -16.45
N TRP A 43 9.96 15.63 -16.54
CA TRP A 43 10.16 14.18 -16.52
C TRP A 43 9.78 13.57 -17.87
N THR A 44 10.42 12.45 -18.20
CA THR A 44 10.16 11.69 -19.42
C THR A 44 9.32 10.46 -19.09
N LYS A 45 8.20 10.28 -19.79
CA LYS A 45 7.38 9.07 -19.69
C LYS A 45 8.13 7.94 -20.39
N LYS A 46 8.59 6.94 -19.63
CA LYS A 46 9.32 5.78 -20.16
C LYS A 46 8.42 4.56 -20.41
N LEU A 47 7.41 4.37 -19.56
CA LEU A 47 6.46 3.27 -19.64
C LEU A 47 5.06 3.73 -19.25
N GLU A 48 4.05 3.02 -19.77
CA GLU A 48 2.64 3.29 -19.49
C GLU A 48 1.85 1.99 -19.32
N PHE A 49 1.21 1.84 -18.16
CA PHE A 49 0.27 0.75 -17.88
C PHE A 49 -1.11 1.05 -18.47
N GLU A 50 -1.76 0.02 -19.00
CA GLU A 50 -3.15 0.08 -19.45
C GLU A 50 -4.09 0.56 -18.34
N SER A 51 -5.01 1.48 -18.67
CA SER A 51 -6.00 1.98 -17.71
C SER A 51 -7.02 0.90 -17.31
N GLY A 52 -7.45 0.93 -16.06
CA GLY A 52 -8.44 -0.01 -15.52
C GLY A 52 -9.39 0.62 -14.50
N THR A 53 -10.48 -0.09 -14.21
CA THR A 53 -11.42 0.18 -13.12
C THR A 53 -11.76 -1.12 -12.38
N ASP A 54 -12.48 -0.98 -11.28
CA ASP A 54 -13.20 -2.06 -10.59
C ASP A 54 -13.93 -3.05 -11.53
N LYS A 55 -14.44 -2.59 -12.68
CA LYS A 55 -15.24 -3.38 -13.63
C LYS A 55 -14.49 -3.83 -14.89
N ARG A 56 -13.50 -3.08 -15.38
CA ARG A 56 -12.83 -3.39 -16.67
C ARG A 56 -11.33 -3.13 -16.63
N GLY A 57 -10.58 -3.79 -17.52
CA GLY A 57 -9.12 -3.62 -17.61
C GLY A 57 -8.37 -4.32 -16.47
N PRO A 58 -7.10 -3.93 -16.24
CA PRO A 58 -6.24 -4.57 -15.26
C PRO A 58 -6.78 -4.50 -13.84
N LYS A 59 -6.53 -5.56 -13.09
CA LYS A 59 -6.97 -5.72 -11.70
C LYS A 59 -5.79 -5.66 -10.75
N LEU A 60 -6.11 -5.27 -9.52
CA LEU A 60 -5.23 -5.39 -8.39
C LEU A 60 -5.30 -6.83 -7.87
N GLU A 61 -4.16 -7.51 -7.79
CA GLU A 61 -4.06 -8.90 -7.36
C GLU A 61 -3.21 -8.98 -6.09
N PRO A 62 -3.69 -9.57 -4.98
CA PRO A 62 -2.87 -9.74 -3.78
C PRO A 62 -1.70 -10.70 -4.04
N ILE A 63 -0.55 -10.42 -3.43
CA ILE A 63 0.60 -11.32 -3.47
C ILE A 63 0.43 -12.38 -2.37
N PRO A 64 0.49 -13.69 -2.70
CA PRO A 64 0.43 -14.75 -1.71
C PRO A 64 1.49 -14.58 -0.62
N ASP A 65 1.12 -14.91 0.62
CA ASP A 65 2.00 -14.88 1.80
C ASP A 65 2.63 -13.51 2.11
N ARG A 66 2.11 -12.43 1.52
CA ARG A 66 2.53 -11.05 1.79
C ARG A 66 1.34 -10.14 2.04
N ALA A 67 1.04 -9.93 3.33
CA ALA A 67 -0.01 -9.01 3.75
C ALA A 67 0.20 -7.61 3.18
N ASN A 68 -0.88 -6.98 2.71
CA ASN A 68 -0.91 -5.62 2.14
C ASN A 68 -0.02 -5.42 0.90
N CYS A 69 0.39 -6.49 0.22
CA CYS A 69 1.15 -6.42 -1.02
C CYS A 69 0.32 -6.88 -2.21
N TYR A 70 0.48 -6.18 -3.32
CA TYR A 70 -0.34 -6.36 -4.52
C TYR A 70 0.50 -6.28 -5.79
N THR A 71 -0.05 -6.81 -6.88
CA THR A 71 0.43 -6.56 -8.23
C THR A 71 -0.67 -5.95 -9.09
N ILE A 72 -0.27 -5.12 -10.05
CA ILE A 72 -1.14 -4.63 -11.11
C ILE A 72 -0.38 -4.77 -12.44
N GLY A 73 -1.05 -5.34 -13.43
CA GLY A 73 -0.46 -5.64 -14.75
C GLY A 73 -1.30 -5.07 -15.89
N GLY A 74 -1.51 -5.90 -16.91
CA GLY A 74 -2.21 -5.52 -18.14
C GLY A 74 -1.24 -5.34 -19.31
N LYS A 75 -1.73 -4.70 -20.37
CA LYS A 75 -0.87 -4.27 -21.45
C LYS A 75 0.01 -3.12 -20.97
N VAL A 76 1.33 -3.23 -21.13
CA VAL A 76 2.28 -2.16 -20.79
C VAL A 76 3.05 -1.75 -22.02
N ASP A 77 2.99 -0.47 -22.36
CA ASP A 77 3.71 0.12 -23.48
C ASP A 77 4.99 0.79 -22.96
N VAL A 78 6.15 0.22 -23.29
CA VAL A 78 7.48 0.81 -23.08
C VAL A 78 7.79 1.70 -24.27
N LEU A 79 7.89 3.01 -24.03
CA LEU A 79 7.92 4.03 -25.09
C LEU A 79 9.33 4.26 -25.65
N GLU A 80 10.35 3.95 -24.85
CA GLU A 80 11.76 4.11 -25.15
C GLU A 80 12.56 3.06 -24.37
N ASP A 81 13.63 2.56 -24.97
CA ASP A 81 14.60 1.71 -24.28
C ASP A 81 15.08 2.42 -23.01
N PHE A 82 15.13 1.70 -21.90
CA PHE A 82 15.75 2.21 -20.68
C PHE A 82 16.56 1.14 -19.97
N HIS A 83 17.74 1.55 -19.52
CA HIS A 83 18.67 0.75 -18.75
C HIS A 83 19.14 1.59 -17.55
N GLY A 84 19.52 0.92 -16.46
CA GLY A 84 19.94 1.58 -15.23
C GLY A 84 18.80 1.91 -14.26
N GLU A 85 19.16 2.62 -13.19
CA GLU A 85 18.24 2.98 -12.10
C GLU A 85 17.11 3.88 -12.60
N PHE A 86 15.87 3.53 -12.23
CA PHE A 86 14.69 4.34 -12.52
C PHE A 86 13.82 4.48 -11.28
N SER A 87 13.13 5.61 -11.20
CA SER A 87 12.22 5.93 -10.11
C SER A 87 10.77 5.80 -10.59
N ILE A 88 9.92 5.24 -9.73
CA ILE A 88 8.48 5.15 -9.97
C ILE A 88 7.81 6.20 -9.10
N TYR A 89 7.00 7.08 -9.69
CA TYR A 89 6.11 7.95 -8.93
C TYR A 89 4.72 7.32 -8.88
N LEU A 90 4.21 7.06 -7.67
CA LEU A 90 2.85 6.57 -7.48
C LEU A 90 2.01 7.69 -6.90
N GLU A 91 0.87 7.97 -7.53
CA GLU A 91 -0.11 8.92 -7.02
C GLU A 91 -1.26 8.15 -6.37
N LEU A 92 -1.44 8.33 -5.06
CA LEU A 92 -2.50 7.67 -4.29
C LEU A 92 -3.63 8.64 -4.00
N ARG A 93 -4.85 8.16 -4.15
CA ARG A 93 -6.08 8.93 -3.95
C ARG A 93 -7.09 8.04 -3.23
N ASN A 94 -7.72 8.59 -2.21
CA ASN A 94 -8.84 7.96 -1.49
C ASN A 94 -10.19 8.14 -2.22
N THR A 95 -10.24 8.89 -3.32
CA THR A 95 -11.46 9.02 -4.16
C THR A 95 -11.15 8.93 -5.64
N ALA A 96 -12.17 8.60 -6.44
CA ALA A 96 -12.08 8.61 -7.90
C ALA A 96 -12.03 10.02 -8.52
N SER A 97 -12.23 11.08 -7.73
CA SER A 97 -12.32 12.45 -8.22
C SER A 97 -10.94 13.05 -8.47
N LYS A 98 -10.67 13.44 -9.73
CA LYS A 98 -9.42 14.15 -10.10
C LYS A 98 -9.33 15.57 -9.52
N LYS A 99 -10.44 16.13 -9.04
CA LYS A 99 -10.48 17.48 -8.45
C LYS A 99 -9.94 17.50 -7.02
N GLN A 100 -9.94 16.36 -6.34
CA GLN A 100 -9.42 16.26 -4.99
C GLN A 100 -7.89 16.22 -5.03
N VAL A 101 -7.24 16.80 -4.03
CA VAL A 101 -5.78 16.81 -3.96
C VAL A 101 -5.32 15.37 -3.69
N PRO A 102 -4.34 14.83 -4.45
CA PRO A 102 -3.71 13.56 -4.11
C PRO A 102 -3.22 13.55 -2.66
N GLU A 103 -3.11 12.36 -2.09
CA GLU A 103 -2.50 12.23 -0.76
C GLU A 103 -1.06 12.75 -0.81
N SER A 104 -0.73 13.69 0.08
CA SER A 104 0.62 14.26 0.13
C SER A 104 1.62 13.20 0.55
N CYS A 105 2.83 13.25 -0.02
CA CYS A 105 3.89 12.37 0.42
C CYS A 105 4.37 12.78 1.83
N VAL A 106 4.31 11.85 2.79
CA VAL A 106 4.80 12.08 4.15
C VAL A 106 5.87 11.04 4.53
N LYS A 107 6.77 11.44 5.45
CA LYS A 107 7.87 10.61 5.96
C LYS A 107 8.76 10.01 4.86
N GLN A 108 9.13 10.84 3.87
CA GLN A 108 10.16 10.47 2.91
C GLN A 108 11.49 10.19 3.62
N GLY A 109 12.26 9.25 3.08
CA GLY A 109 13.63 9.05 3.51
C GLY A 109 14.51 10.29 3.28
N PRO A 110 15.70 10.36 3.88
CA PRO A 110 16.64 11.45 3.68
C PRO A 110 17.07 11.65 2.21
N ASP A 111 16.93 10.61 1.39
CA ASP A 111 17.19 10.58 -0.05
C ASP A 111 16.00 11.10 -0.88
N GLY A 112 14.90 11.50 -0.24
CA GLY A 112 13.67 11.96 -0.91
C GLY A 112 12.83 10.83 -1.51
N CYS A 113 13.13 9.58 -1.15
CA CYS A 113 12.50 8.39 -1.69
C CYS A 113 11.60 7.70 -0.65
N GLY A 114 10.57 7.01 -1.12
CA GLY A 114 9.60 6.33 -0.26
C GLY A 114 8.69 7.31 0.50
N GLY A 115 7.97 6.78 1.48
CA GLY A 115 6.99 7.52 2.28
C GLY A 115 5.57 6.95 2.13
N PHE A 116 4.59 7.74 2.55
CA PHE A 116 3.17 7.41 2.49
C PHE A 116 2.45 8.43 1.61
N GLY A 117 1.49 7.98 0.78
CA GLY A 117 0.76 8.83 -0.15
C GLY A 117 1.43 8.89 -1.53
N SER A 118 1.38 10.06 -2.16
CA SER A 118 1.88 10.24 -3.53
C SER A 118 3.38 10.51 -3.58
N CYS A 119 4.19 9.44 -3.55
CA CYS A 119 5.64 9.51 -3.34
C CYS A 119 6.46 9.02 -4.55
N LEU A 120 7.75 9.38 -4.56
CA LEU A 120 8.76 8.88 -5.49
C LEU A 120 9.47 7.66 -4.89
N TYR A 121 9.58 6.57 -5.64
CA TYR A 121 10.24 5.32 -5.25
C TYR A 121 11.46 5.10 -6.13
N CYS A 122 12.65 5.41 -5.60
CA CYS A 122 13.88 5.55 -6.38
C CYS A 122 14.68 4.27 -6.59
N ASN A 123 14.21 3.13 -6.07
CA ASN A 123 14.93 1.85 -6.09
C ASN A 123 14.08 0.76 -6.74
N ALA A 124 13.42 1.06 -7.88
CA ALA A 124 12.46 0.14 -8.50
C ALA A 124 13.08 -1.20 -8.97
N CYS A 125 14.41 -1.26 -9.06
CA CYS A 125 15.17 -2.47 -9.36
C CYS A 125 15.68 -3.24 -8.14
N LYS A 126 15.65 -2.65 -6.94
CA LYS A 126 16.08 -3.37 -5.73
C LYS A 126 14.95 -4.29 -5.28
N THR A 127 15.29 -5.54 -5.04
CA THR A 127 14.38 -6.57 -4.55
C THR A 127 13.69 -6.11 -3.26
N PHE A 128 12.43 -6.53 -3.07
CA PHE A 128 11.72 -6.42 -1.79
C PHE A 128 12.65 -6.86 -0.65
N GLY A 129 13.04 -5.93 0.22
CA GLY A 129 13.87 -6.14 1.41
C GLY A 129 13.31 -5.34 2.59
N ASP A 130 13.92 -5.46 3.78
CA ASP A 130 13.41 -5.02 5.10
C ASP A 130 13.20 -3.49 5.30
N ASN A 131 13.14 -2.69 4.23
CA ASN A 131 12.99 -1.25 4.33
C ASN A 131 11.51 -0.83 4.54
N ILE A 132 11.30 0.01 5.55
CA ILE A 132 10.00 0.54 5.94
C ILE A 132 9.51 1.55 4.88
N GLY A 133 8.31 1.32 4.32
CA GLY A 133 7.64 2.21 3.36
C GLY A 133 6.91 1.45 2.25
N VAL A 134 6.22 2.18 1.36
CA VAL A 134 5.68 1.57 0.14
C VAL A 134 6.85 1.08 -0.72
N GLN A 135 6.84 -0.21 -1.02
CA GLN A 135 7.84 -0.85 -1.88
C GLN A 135 7.22 -0.94 -3.27
N ALA A 136 7.94 -0.63 -4.34
CA ALA A 136 7.45 -0.71 -5.70
C ALA A 136 8.52 -1.29 -6.62
N GLN A 137 8.17 -2.30 -7.41
CA GLN A 137 9.09 -3.04 -8.27
C GLN A 137 8.40 -3.50 -9.55
N LEU A 138 9.12 -3.46 -10.68
CA LEU A 138 8.66 -4.10 -11.91
C LEU A 138 9.01 -5.58 -11.93
N LEU A 139 8.04 -6.40 -12.33
CA LEU A 139 8.16 -7.82 -12.55
C LEU A 139 7.97 -8.12 -14.04
N LEU A 140 8.94 -8.80 -14.64
CA LEU A 140 8.82 -9.38 -15.98
C LEU A 140 8.72 -10.90 -15.83
N ASP A 141 7.66 -11.50 -16.38
CA ASP A 141 7.40 -12.95 -16.22
C ASP A 141 7.37 -13.38 -14.75
N GLY A 142 6.85 -12.51 -13.87
CA GLY A 142 6.79 -12.74 -12.43
C GLY A 142 8.11 -12.52 -11.67
N ASN A 143 9.21 -12.21 -12.37
CA ASN A 143 10.53 -12.03 -11.76
C ASN A 143 10.93 -10.54 -11.71
N PRO A 144 11.57 -10.08 -10.62
CA PRO A 144 12.19 -8.76 -10.53
C PRO A 144 13.08 -8.43 -11.73
N ILE A 145 12.84 -7.29 -12.38
CA ILE A 145 13.74 -6.78 -13.42
C ILE A 145 15.02 -6.27 -12.77
N LYS A 146 16.16 -6.70 -13.30
CA LYS A 146 17.46 -6.15 -12.93
C LYS A 146 17.70 -4.85 -13.69
N CYS A 147 18.19 -3.84 -13.00
CA CYS A 147 18.57 -2.55 -13.60
C CYS A 147 19.62 -2.68 -14.71
N SER A 148 20.46 -3.73 -14.68
CA SER A 148 21.42 -4.04 -15.74
C SER A 148 20.77 -4.43 -17.05
N ASP A 149 19.62 -5.10 -16.98
CA ASP A 149 19.00 -5.75 -18.13
C ASP A 149 18.15 -4.71 -18.88
N GLY A 150 17.51 -3.81 -18.14
CA GLY A 150 16.63 -2.78 -18.67
C GLY A 150 15.40 -3.34 -19.37
N LEU A 151 14.70 -2.50 -20.12
CA LEU A 151 13.57 -2.88 -20.96
C LEU A 151 13.69 -2.18 -22.31
N SER A 152 13.58 -2.97 -23.38
CA SER A 152 13.48 -2.45 -24.73
C SER A 152 12.11 -1.84 -24.98
N LYS A 153 12.04 -0.90 -25.90
CA LYS A 153 10.81 -0.34 -26.43
C LYS A 153 9.95 -1.45 -27.01
N GLY A 154 8.68 -1.47 -26.61
CA GLY A 154 7.74 -2.48 -27.05
C GLY A 154 6.50 -2.56 -26.18
N THR A 155 5.60 -3.46 -26.56
CA THR A 155 4.39 -3.75 -25.80
C THR A 155 4.56 -5.09 -25.08
N TYR A 156 4.31 -5.08 -23.78
CA TYR A 156 4.46 -6.23 -22.87
C TYR A 156 3.12 -6.60 -22.25
N ASN A 157 2.79 -7.89 -22.22
CA ASN A 157 1.59 -8.41 -21.53
C ASN A 157 1.93 -9.19 -20.25
N ASN A 158 3.22 -9.36 -19.99
CA ASN A 158 3.83 -10.11 -18.90
C ASN A 158 4.56 -9.19 -17.91
N LEU A 159 4.40 -7.87 -18.05
CA LEU A 159 4.97 -6.87 -17.15
C LEU A 159 3.96 -6.49 -16.07
N LYS A 160 4.36 -6.54 -14.81
CA LYS A 160 3.54 -6.14 -13.66
C LYS A 160 4.30 -5.15 -12.77
N LEU A 161 3.57 -4.23 -12.15
CA LEU A 161 4.05 -3.45 -11.02
C LEU A 161 3.63 -4.17 -9.73
N ALA A 162 4.59 -4.63 -8.95
CA ALA A 162 4.37 -5.13 -7.61
C ALA A 162 4.60 -4.00 -6.60
N PHE A 163 3.71 -3.86 -5.62
CA PHE A 163 3.89 -2.88 -4.56
C PHE A 163 3.29 -3.33 -3.23
N CYS A 164 3.82 -2.83 -2.12
CA CYS A 164 3.28 -3.07 -0.78
C CYS A 164 2.79 -1.77 -0.15
N LEU A 165 1.63 -1.81 0.49
CA LEU A 165 1.19 -0.75 1.38
C LEU A 165 1.88 -0.91 2.75
N PRO A 166 2.13 0.19 3.47
CA PRO A 166 2.69 0.12 4.81
C PRO A 166 1.73 -0.55 5.79
N LYS A 167 2.25 -1.01 6.93
CA LYS A 167 1.40 -1.59 7.98
C LYS A 167 0.57 -0.49 8.65
N MET A 168 -0.57 -0.87 9.21
CA MET A 168 -1.44 0.02 10.00
C MET A 168 -0.69 0.73 11.11
N GLU A 169 0.13 0.00 11.84
CA GLU A 169 0.95 0.55 12.92
C GLU A 169 1.87 1.68 12.43
N ASP A 170 2.41 1.56 11.22
CA ASP A 170 3.29 2.57 10.63
C ASP A 170 2.50 3.82 10.20
N ILE A 171 1.30 3.62 9.65
CA ILE A 171 0.37 4.69 9.27
C ILE A 171 -0.09 5.45 10.51
N LEU A 172 -0.56 4.75 11.55
CA LEU A 172 -1.02 5.37 12.80
C LEU A 172 0.11 6.13 13.49
N ARG A 173 1.30 5.53 13.58
CA ARG A 173 2.50 6.20 14.11
C ARG A 173 2.89 7.43 13.29
N SER A 174 2.59 7.47 11.99
CA SER A 174 2.80 8.66 11.17
C SER A 174 1.87 9.82 11.51
N GLN A 175 0.70 9.51 12.04
CA GLN A 175 -0.31 10.47 12.47
C GLN A 175 -0.24 10.78 13.98
N GLY A 176 0.76 10.24 14.68
CA GLY A 176 0.90 10.40 16.13
C GLY A 176 -0.12 9.59 16.94
N LEU A 177 -0.73 8.57 16.34
CA LEU A 177 -1.74 7.71 16.96
C LEU A 177 -1.15 6.34 17.29
N THR A 178 -1.62 5.72 18.37
CA THR A 178 -1.41 4.30 18.63
C THR A 178 -2.60 3.49 18.14
N LYS A 179 -2.44 2.16 18.00
CA LYS A 179 -3.52 1.24 17.62
C LYS A 179 -4.69 1.35 18.61
N GLU A 180 -4.39 1.46 19.89
CA GLU A 180 -5.35 1.57 20.97
C GLU A 180 -6.13 2.88 20.89
N THR A 181 -5.44 4.01 20.70
CA THR A 181 -6.08 5.32 20.52
C THR A 181 -6.97 5.33 19.29
N PHE A 182 -6.50 4.76 18.17
CA PHE A 182 -7.30 4.66 16.95
C PHE A 182 -8.56 3.81 17.14
N LEU A 183 -8.43 2.63 17.76
CA LEU A 183 -9.58 1.77 18.07
C LEU A 183 -10.58 2.44 19.00
N GLN A 184 -10.12 3.22 19.98
CA GLN A 184 -10.98 4.01 20.84
C GLN A 184 -11.75 5.06 20.04
N LEU A 185 -11.08 5.82 19.16
CA LEU A 185 -11.70 6.84 18.30
C LEU A 185 -12.78 6.25 17.38
N VAL A 186 -12.46 5.15 16.67
CA VAL A 186 -13.42 4.48 15.77
C VAL A 186 -14.61 3.92 16.54
N ARG A 187 -14.40 3.35 17.73
CA ARG A 187 -15.49 2.84 18.58
C ARG A 187 -16.37 3.95 19.15
N SER A 188 -15.79 5.12 19.44
CA SER A 188 -16.58 6.30 19.84
C SER A 188 -17.44 6.85 18.70
N ASP A 189 -17.00 6.79 17.44
CA ASP A 189 -17.82 7.21 16.29
C ASP A 189 -18.98 6.24 15.98
N VAL A 190 -18.86 4.97 16.36
CA VAL A 190 -19.97 3.99 16.29
C VAL A 190 -20.93 4.14 17.48
N SER A 191 -20.57 4.94 18.49
CA SER A 191 -21.39 5.20 19.68
C SER A 191 -22.13 6.54 19.59
N CYS A 192 -22.81 6.80 18.46
CA CYS A 192 -23.93 7.73 18.46
C CYS A 192 -25.18 6.98 18.93
N PHE A 193 -25.43 6.96 20.24
CA PHE A 193 -26.75 6.69 20.80
C PHE A 193 -27.43 8.03 21.13
N TYR A 194 -28.63 8.21 20.57
CA TYR A 194 -29.66 9.25 20.74
C TYR A 194 -29.37 10.44 21.68
#